data_AF-A0ABD1F477-F1
#
_entry.id   AF-A0ABD1F477-F1
#
_cell.length_a   1.000
_cell.length_b   1.000
_cell.length_c   1.000
_cell.angle_alpha   90.00
_cell.angle_beta   90.00
_cell.angle_gamma   90.00
#
_symmetry.space_group_name_H-M   'P 1'
#
loop_
_entity.id
_entity.type
_entity.pdbx_description
1 polymer ?
#
loop_
_entity_poly.entity_id
_entity_poly.type
_entity_poly.pdbx_seq_one_letter_code
_entity_poly.pdbx_strand_id
1 'polypeptide(L)'
;MDIRNTLYNMYKESKSKIKHVTIKSLNAELSSKEIVSLSILYHCTFNAIELIWAQTKSYYNKHIGRNGYSDGEVIRMWEEALEQCSVEVWQNCVRHTEKIIEDWYIREQALVNIEIEPIIINADENSDSESD
;
A
#
# COMPACT_ATOMS: atom_id res chain seq x y z
N MET A 1 -18.54 -25.27 -18.19
CA MET A 1 -17.85 -25.49 -16.90
C MET A 1 -16.78 -24.41 -16.79
N ASP A 2 -17.01 -23.41 -15.94
CA ASP A 2 -16.35 -22.10 -16.04
C ASP A 2 -15.01 -22.09 -15.28
N ILE A 3 -13.91 -22.20 -16.04
CA ILE A 3 -12.52 -22.24 -15.55
C ILE A 3 -12.23 -21.08 -14.59
N ARG A 4 -12.92 -19.94 -14.76
CA ARG A 4 -12.81 -18.76 -13.89
C ARG A 4 -13.22 -19.06 -12.44
N ASN A 5 -14.30 -19.80 -12.24
CA ASN A 5 -14.78 -20.16 -10.90
C ASN A 5 -13.86 -21.19 -10.24
N THR A 6 -13.29 -22.11 -11.02
CA THR A 6 -12.32 -23.09 -10.52
C THR A 6 -11.04 -22.42 -10.05
N LEU A 7 -10.47 -21.50 -10.84
CA LEU A 7 -9.26 -20.75 -10.46
C LEU A 7 -9.50 -19.84 -9.25
N TYR A 8 -10.67 -19.20 -9.16
CA TYR A 8 -11.04 -18.37 -8.02
C TYR A 8 -11.14 -19.18 -6.71
N ASN A 9 -11.72 -20.37 -6.78
CA ASN A 9 -11.84 -21.26 -5.62
C ASN A 9 -10.46 -21.80 -5.19
N MET A 10 -9.59 -22.17 -6.14
CA MET A 10 -8.21 -22.58 -5.85
C MET A 10 -7.39 -21.44 -5.22
N TYR A 11 -7.57 -20.19 -5.67
CA TYR A 11 -6.95 -19.02 -5.06
C TYR A 11 -7.47 -18.78 -3.63
N LYS A 12 -8.78 -18.92 -3.39
CA LYS A 12 -9.38 -18.74 -2.07
C LYS A 12 -8.88 -19.78 -1.05
N GLU A 13 -8.78 -21.05 -1.47
CA GLU A 13 -8.26 -22.13 -0.63
C GLU A 13 -6.77 -21.98 -0.32
N SER A 14 -5.95 -21.61 -1.31
CA SER A 14 -4.51 -21.39 -1.12
C SER A 14 -4.23 -20.16 -0.26
N LYS A 15 -4.95 -19.05 -0.45
CA LYS A 15 -4.85 -17.83 0.36
C LYS A 15 -5.18 -18.06 1.83
N SER A 16 -6.19 -18.90 2.11
CA SER A 16 -6.57 -19.26 3.48
C SER A 16 -5.50 -20.10 4.19
N LYS A 17 -4.84 -21.01 3.47
CA LYS A 17 -3.80 -21.88 4.05
C LYS A 17 -2.46 -21.14 4.24
N ILE A 18 -2.07 -20.31 3.28
CA ILE A 18 -0.77 -19.64 3.30
C ILE A 18 -0.73 -18.53 4.37
N LYS A 19 -1.82 -17.78 4.58
CA LYS A 19 -1.82 -16.67 5.57
C LYS A 19 -1.80 -17.13 7.03
N HIS A 20 -2.39 -18.28 7.35
CA HIS A 20 -2.52 -18.71 8.76
C HIS A 20 -1.30 -19.45 9.32
N VAL A 21 -0.49 -20.11 8.48
CA VAL A 21 0.67 -20.88 8.93
C VAL A 21 1.88 -19.97 9.20
N THR A 22 2.11 -18.96 8.36
CA THR A 22 3.26 -18.06 8.50
C THR A 22 3.08 -17.06 9.65
N ILE A 23 1.87 -16.53 9.86
CA ILE A 23 1.61 -15.56 10.93
C ILE A 23 1.65 -16.22 12.32
N LYS A 24 1.14 -17.44 12.47
CA LYS A 24 1.13 -18.14 13.76
C LYS A 24 2.52 -18.56 14.24
N SER A 25 3.40 -18.96 13.33
CA SER A 25 4.78 -19.35 13.65
C SER A 25 5.65 -18.13 14.00
N LEU A 26 5.53 -17.03 13.26
CA LEU A 26 6.20 -15.76 13.59
C LEU A 26 5.71 -15.16 14.92
N ASN A 27 4.42 -15.24 15.23
CA ASN A 27 3.85 -14.77 16.51
C ASN A 27 4.40 -15.54 17.74
N ALA A 28 4.75 -16.82 17.58
CA ALA A 28 5.33 -17.61 18.66
C ALA A 28 6.78 -17.18 18.97
N GLU A 29 7.57 -16.84 17.94
CA GLU A 29 8.94 -16.35 18.11
C GLU A 29 9.01 -14.89 18.58
N LEU A 30 8.04 -14.05 18.19
CA LEU A 30 7.98 -12.61 18.51
C LEU A 30 7.06 -12.30 19.70
N SER A 31 7.05 -13.15 20.73
CA SER A 31 6.17 -13.12 21.92
C SER A 31 6.12 -11.80 22.74
N SER A 32 6.74 -10.71 22.29
CA SER A 32 6.67 -9.38 22.92
C SER A 32 6.30 -8.22 21.97
N LYS A 33 5.97 -8.47 20.70
CA LYS A 33 5.63 -7.40 19.74
C LYS A 33 4.30 -7.68 19.03
N GLU A 34 3.37 -6.74 19.10
CA GLU A 34 2.13 -6.78 18.31
C GLU A 34 2.48 -6.72 16.82
N ILE A 35 2.14 -7.77 16.07
CA ILE A 35 2.37 -7.86 14.63
C ILE A 35 1.19 -7.21 13.91
N VAL A 36 1.49 -6.16 13.14
CA VAL A 36 0.50 -5.46 12.34
C VAL A 36 0.25 -6.21 11.01
N SER A 37 -1.02 -6.31 10.60
CA SER A 37 -1.46 -7.11 9.47
C SER A 37 -0.85 -6.69 8.13
N LEU A 38 -0.56 -7.70 7.29
CA LEU A 38 0.03 -7.62 5.96
C LEU A 38 -0.70 -6.68 4.98
N SER A 39 -1.94 -6.27 5.26
CA SER A 39 -2.70 -5.30 4.46
C SER A 39 -1.96 -3.95 4.34
N ILE A 40 -1.22 -3.54 5.38
CA ILE A 40 -0.39 -2.33 5.34
C ILE A 40 0.74 -2.44 4.29
N LEU A 41 1.19 -3.65 3.95
CA LEU A 41 2.24 -3.84 2.95
C LEU A 41 1.78 -3.58 1.50
N TYR A 42 0.47 -3.55 1.23
CA TYR A 42 -0.06 -3.24 -0.11
C TYR A 42 -0.22 -1.74 -0.36
N HIS A 43 -0.16 -0.93 0.70
CA HIS A 43 -0.30 0.52 0.65
C HIS A 43 0.93 1.13 1.29
N CYS A 44 1.99 1.34 0.49
CA CYS A 44 3.23 1.96 0.96
C CYS A 44 3.00 3.32 1.64
N THR A 45 1.89 3.99 1.36
CA THR A 45 1.42 5.23 2.01
C THR A 45 1.08 5.07 3.50
N PHE A 46 0.84 3.84 3.97
CA PHE A 46 0.57 3.52 5.38
C PHE A 46 1.85 3.11 6.13
N ASN A 47 3.02 3.21 5.50
CA ASN A 47 4.28 2.82 6.10
C ASN A 47 5.26 4.01 6.16
N ALA A 48 5.54 4.50 7.36
CA ALA A 48 6.43 5.64 7.57
C ALA A 48 7.86 5.39 7.07
N ILE A 49 8.34 4.13 7.09
CA ILE A 49 9.69 3.81 6.58
C ILE A 49 9.80 4.00 5.07
N GLU A 50 8.72 3.75 4.32
CA GLU A 50 8.69 3.96 2.87
C GLU A 50 8.73 5.46 2.55
N LEU A 51 8.07 6.27 3.37
CA LEU A 51 8.10 7.72 3.24
C LEU A 51 9.49 8.30 3.51
N ILE A 52 10.18 7.79 4.54
CA ILE A 52 11.59 8.12 4.79
C ILE A 52 12.48 7.68 3.64
N TRP A 53 12.29 6.45 3.16
CA TRP A 53 13.06 5.93 2.04
C TRP A 53 12.86 6.75 0.76
N ALA A 54 11.65 7.24 0.51
CA ALA A 54 11.37 8.17 -0.58
C ALA A 54 12.14 9.49 -0.43
N GLN A 55 12.20 10.06 0.77
CA GLN A 55 12.95 11.28 1.05
C GLN A 55 14.46 11.09 0.87
N THR A 56 15.03 10.02 1.44
CA THR A 56 16.45 9.68 1.31
C THR A 56 16.84 9.48 -0.16
N LYS A 57 16.05 8.71 -0.92
CA LYS A 57 16.25 8.55 -2.38
C LYS A 57 16.18 9.88 -3.13
N SER A 58 15.24 10.75 -2.76
CA SER A 58 15.11 12.08 -3.38
C SER A 58 16.35 12.93 -3.12
N TYR A 59 16.89 12.89 -1.91
CA TYR A 59 18.13 13.57 -1.56
C TYR A 59 19.30 13.01 -2.39
N TYR A 60 19.48 11.69 -2.40
CA TYR A 60 20.53 11.03 -3.17
C TYR A 60 20.46 11.41 -4.66
N ASN A 61 19.28 11.33 -5.27
CA ASN A 61 19.09 11.68 -6.69
C ASN A 61 19.41 13.14 -7.01
N LYS A 62 19.20 14.07 -6.07
CA LYS A 62 19.53 15.50 -6.26
C LYS A 62 21.04 15.77 -6.19
N HIS A 63 21.79 14.92 -5.50
CA HIS A 63 23.22 15.12 -5.24
C HIS A 63 24.12 14.08 -5.93
N ILE A 64 23.53 13.19 -6.73
CA ILE A 64 24.27 12.14 -7.44
C ILE A 64 25.33 12.76 -8.37
N GLY A 65 26.53 12.19 -8.38
CA GLY A 65 27.64 12.68 -9.19
C GLY A 65 28.37 13.92 -8.65
N ARG A 66 27.93 14.51 -7.53
CA ARG A 66 28.61 15.68 -6.90
C ARG A 66 30.10 15.44 -6.64
N ASN A 67 30.46 14.23 -6.25
CA ASN A 67 31.83 13.85 -5.89
C ASN A 67 32.38 12.69 -6.75
N GLY A 68 31.70 12.37 -7.86
CA GLY A 68 31.99 11.21 -8.71
C GLY A 68 31.16 9.97 -8.36
N TYR A 69 31.55 8.84 -8.97
CA TYR A 69 30.80 7.57 -8.94
C TYR A 69 31.62 6.40 -8.42
N SER A 70 32.70 6.66 -7.67
CA SER A 70 33.42 5.58 -6.99
C SER A 70 32.57 5.02 -5.84
N ASP A 71 32.78 3.75 -5.52
CA ASP A 71 31.99 3.06 -4.48
C ASP A 71 32.01 3.80 -3.14
N GLY A 72 33.17 4.33 -2.73
CA GLY A 72 33.30 5.09 -1.49
C GLY A 72 32.50 6.40 -1.49
N GLU A 73 32.44 7.09 -2.63
CA GLU A 73 31.69 8.35 -2.76
C GLU A 73 30.18 8.08 -2.82
N VAL A 74 29.77 6.97 -3.44
CA VAL A 74 28.37 6.51 -3.45
C VAL A 74 27.90 6.17 -2.03
N ILE A 75 28.70 5.44 -1.25
CA ILE A 75 28.37 5.09 0.14
C ILE A 75 28.28 6.36 0.99
N ARG A 76 29.27 7.26 0.91
CA ARG A 76 29.26 8.52 1.68
C ARG A 76 28.04 9.37 1.37
N MET A 77 27.61 9.41 0.10
CA MET A 77 26.39 10.12 -0.31
C MET A 77 25.13 9.50 0.31
N TRP A 78 25.08 8.17 0.42
CA TRP A 78 23.96 7.48 1.10
C TRP A 78 23.96 7.74 2.61
N GLU A 79 25.12 7.76 3.25
CA GLU A 79 25.25 8.14 4.66
C GLU A 79 24.75 9.58 4.89
N GLU A 80 25.22 10.53 4.09
CA GLU A 80 24.77 11.94 4.11
C GLU A 80 23.25 12.07 3.88
N ALA A 81 22.69 11.26 2.98
CA ALA A 81 21.25 11.23 2.72
C ALA A 81 20.43 10.66 3.90
N LEU A 82 20.97 9.65 4.58
CA LEU A 82 20.33 9.05 5.76
C LEU A 82 20.42 9.97 6.98
N GLU A 83 21.50 10.74 7.12
CA GLU A 83 21.66 11.76 8.16
C GLU A 83 20.60 12.88 8.09
N GLN A 84 20.00 13.11 6.91
CA GLN A 84 18.86 14.03 6.78
C GLN A 84 17.61 13.54 7.52
N CYS A 85 17.52 12.24 7.84
CA CYS A 85 16.43 11.68 8.62
C CYS A 85 16.66 11.93 10.12
N SER A 86 16.40 13.16 10.57
CA SER A 86 16.40 13.49 11.99
C SER A 86 15.24 12.81 12.73
N VAL A 87 15.30 12.81 14.07
CA VAL A 87 14.22 12.30 14.92
C VAL A 87 12.91 13.02 14.65
N GLU A 88 12.97 14.34 14.40
CA GLU A 88 11.80 15.17 14.08
C GLU A 88 11.21 14.78 12.72
N VAL A 89 12.06 14.57 11.71
CA VAL A 89 11.62 14.10 10.38
C VAL A 89 10.93 12.75 10.49
N TRP A 90 11.50 11.83 11.28
CA TRP A 90 10.89 10.52 11.55
C TRP A 90 9.51 10.67 12.20
N GLN A 91 9.41 11.45 13.27
CA GLN A 91 8.13 11.70 13.96
C GLN A 91 7.09 12.33 13.02
N ASN A 92 7.50 13.25 12.14
CA ASN A 92 6.62 13.85 11.15
C ASN A 92 6.07 12.80 10.17
N CYS A 93 6.91 11.86 9.73
CA CYS A 93 6.51 10.78 8.83
C CYS A 93 5.51 9.83 9.47
N VAL A 94 5.73 9.47 10.74
CA VAL A 94 4.77 8.66 11.51
C VAL A 94 3.42 9.37 11.60
N ARG A 95 3.38 10.64 12.04
CA ARG A 95 2.12 11.39 12.15
C ARG A 95 1.40 11.53 10.80
N HIS A 96 2.14 11.75 9.72
CA HIS A 96 1.56 11.82 8.38
C HIS A 96 0.89 10.51 7.99
N THR A 97 1.57 9.40 8.25
CA THR A 97 1.08 8.06 7.95
C THR A 97 -0.18 7.72 8.77
N GLU A 98 -0.17 8.03 10.08
CA GLU A 98 -1.34 7.88 10.96
C GLU A 98 -2.54 8.68 10.45
N LYS A 99 -2.33 9.93 10.05
CA LYS A 99 -3.38 10.78 9.50
C LYS A 99 -3.97 10.20 8.21
N ILE A 100 -3.14 9.68 7.31
CA ILE A 100 -3.63 9.02 6.10
C ILE A 100 -4.53 7.84 6.48
N ILE A 101 -4.11 7.01 7.44
CA ILE A 101 -4.90 5.85 7.89
C ILE A 101 -6.26 6.31 8.45
N GLU A 102 -6.27 7.35 9.26
CA GLU A 102 -7.50 7.94 9.83
C GLU A 102 -8.43 8.48 8.73
N ASP A 103 -7.90 9.28 7.79
CA ASP A 103 -8.66 9.83 6.66
C ASP A 103 -9.28 8.71 5.80
N TRP A 104 -8.54 7.62 5.58
CA TRP A 104 -9.04 6.44 4.88
C TRP A 104 -10.17 5.76 5.66
N TYR A 105 -10.00 5.56 6.97
CA TYR A 105 -11.03 4.96 7.81
C TYR A 105 -12.33 5.79 7.81
N ILE A 106 -12.23 7.12 7.94
CA ILE A 106 -13.38 8.03 7.90
C ILE A 106 -14.09 7.95 6.55
N ARG A 107 -13.33 7.92 5.44
CA ARG A 107 -13.90 7.76 4.09
C ARG A 107 -14.66 6.44 3.96
N GLU A 108 -14.06 5.34 4.40
CA GLU A 108 -14.70 4.02 4.32
C GLU A 108 -16.01 3.99 5.12
N GLN A 109 -16.01 4.54 6.34
CA GLN A 109 -17.22 4.68 7.15
C GLN A 109 -18.30 5.54 6.47
N ALA A 110 -17.89 6.63 5.82
CA ALA A 110 -18.82 7.46 5.06
C ALA A 110 -19.46 6.69 3.90
N LEU A 111 -18.73 5.83 3.20
CA LEU A 111 -19.24 5.01 2.09
C LEU A 111 -20.23 3.92 2.55
N VAL A 112 -20.04 3.36 3.74
CA VAL A 112 -20.96 2.36 4.32
C VAL A 112 -22.35 2.96 4.59
N ASN A 113 -22.42 4.26 4.85
CA ASN A 113 -23.67 4.97 5.14
C ASN A 113 -24.33 5.63 3.91
N ILE A 114 -23.82 5.39 2.70
CA ILE A 114 -24.45 5.88 1.47
C ILE A 114 -25.51 4.88 1.02
N GLU A 115 -26.78 5.25 1.18
CA GLU A 115 -27.88 4.60 0.44
C GLU A 115 -27.74 5.00 -1.03
N ILE A 116 -27.15 4.10 -1.84
CA ILE A 116 -27.07 4.29 -3.28
C ILE A 116 -28.43 3.94 -3.87
N GLU A 117 -29.13 4.93 -4.44
CA GLU A 117 -30.35 4.66 -5.20
C GLU A 117 -30.02 3.75 -6.40
N PRO A 118 -30.84 2.70 -6.65
CA PRO A 118 -30.58 1.75 -7.71
C PRO A 118 -30.61 2.45 -9.08
N ILE A 119 -29.54 2.29 -9.84
CA ILE A 119 -29.50 2.72 -11.25
C ILE A 119 -30.36 1.76 -12.06
N ILE A 120 -31.56 2.19 -12.45
CA ILE A 120 -32.46 1.44 -13.32
C ILE A 120 -32.08 1.76 -14.77
N ILE A 121 -31.46 0.80 -15.46
CA ILE A 121 -31.21 0.90 -16.90
C ILE A 121 -32.39 0.25 -17.62
N ASN A 122 -33.28 1.06 -18.18
CA ASN A 122 -34.32 0.58 -19.08
C ASN A 122 -33.68 0.31 -20.44
N ALA A 123 -33.46 -0.97 -20.74
CA ALA A 123 -33.14 -1.43 -22.08
C ALA A 123 -34.44 -1.45 -22.89
N ASP A 124 -34.89 -0.28 -23.36
CA ASP A 124 -35.92 -0.25 -24.41
C ASP A 124 -35.27 -0.73 -25.71
N GLU A 125 -35.49 -2.02 -26.01
CA GLU A 125 -35.35 -2.58 -27.35
C GLU A 125 -36.49 -2.05 -28.21
N ASN A 126 -36.36 -0.83 -28.75
CA ASN A 126 -37.07 -0.41 -29.95
C ASN A 126 -36.35 0.81 -30.54
N SER A 127 -35.15 0.56 -31.05
CA SER A 127 -34.55 1.41 -32.09
C SER A 127 -34.36 0.55 -33.35
N ASP A 128 -35.46 0.00 -33.85
CA ASP A 128 -35.51 -0.44 -35.25
C ASP A 128 -35.62 0.82 -36.11
N SER A 129 -34.45 1.26 -36.58
CA SER A 129 -34.31 2.26 -37.63
C SER A 129 -34.36 1.53 -38.98
N GLU A 130 -35.56 1.27 -39.49
CA GLU A 130 -35.75 0.95 -40.91
C GLU A 130 -36.86 1.83 -41.50
N SER A 131 -36.46 2.78 -42.35
CA SER A 131 -37.28 3.31 -43.44
C SER A 131 -36.35 3.77 -44.56
N ASP A 132 -36.64 3.27 -45.77
CA ASP A 132 -35.94 3.45 -47.05
C ASP A 132 -35.60 4.91 -47.44
#